data_AF-A0A7X1FRV0-F1
#
_entry.id   AF-A0A7X1FRV0-F1
#
_cell.length_a   1.000
_cell.length_b   1.000
_cell.length_c   1.000
_cell.angle_alpha   90.00
_cell.angle_beta   90.00
_cell.angle_gamma   90.00
#
_symmetry.space_group_name_H-M   'P 1'
#
loop_
_entity.id
_entity.type
_entity.pdbx_description
1 polymer ?
#
loop_
_entity_poly.entity_id
_entity_poly.type
_entity_poly.pdbx_seq_one_letter_code
_entity_poly.pdbx_strand_id
1 'polypeptide(L)'
;MACTALPATNDRIRRNGEDAVLGRTHFRPQTTLSTLGDREELELRFRRSRWRGDPDHPGVRERLLEATLHVDGCHAGSFKLTEMRPEPLISNRQFIDWADALSAGRIELAEVILEHWENVSDVSDCGTILELTRVWMCPSFSNGRRFALAANALVDLSTERSLLVLKAFPLEYEGKASAQYERSLTRRREAMMRHYRSTLGVAPFPGRDGDDGWMYAIRPDLRLSSNTGIGQ
;
A
#
# COMPACT_ATOMS: atom_id res chain seq x y z
N MET A 1 -31.73 9.69 26.67
CA MET A 1 -30.28 9.42 26.82
C MET A 1 -29.53 10.45 26.01
N ALA A 2 -28.97 11.46 26.67
CA ALA A 2 -28.16 12.49 26.03
C ALA A 2 -26.72 11.99 25.89
N CYS A 3 -26.19 12.01 24.66
CA CYS A 3 -24.81 11.64 24.37
C CYS A 3 -23.95 12.90 24.58
N THR A 4 -23.24 12.96 25.71
CA THR A 4 -22.35 14.07 26.05
C THR A 4 -21.08 13.95 25.21
N ALA A 5 -20.90 14.85 24.24
CA ALA A 5 -19.70 14.92 23.43
C ALA A 5 -18.49 15.28 24.31
N LEU A 6 -17.51 14.38 24.38
CA LEU A 6 -16.23 14.67 25.04
C LEU A 6 -15.45 15.71 24.22
N PRO A 7 -14.75 16.65 24.87
CA PRO A 7 -13.93 17.63 24.17
C PRO A 7 -12.81 16.93 23.40
N ALA A 8 -12.71 17.22 22.11
CA ALA A 8 -11.65 16.72 21.26
C ALA A 8 -10.31 17.29 21.73
N THR A 9 -9.53 16.49 22.46
CA THR A 9 -8.11 16.77 22.70
C THR A 9 -7.40 16.69 21.36
N ASN A 10 -6.98 17.86 20.89
CA ASN A 10 -6.34 18.06 19.60
C ASN A 10 -4.85 17.65 19.69
N ASP A 11 -4.60 16.38 20.01
CA ASP A 11 -3.27 15.76 19.97
C ASP A 11 -2.92 15.39 18.52
N ARG A 12 -2.89 16.41 17.66
CA ARG A 12 -2.32 16.28 16.32
C ARG A 12 -0.81 16.17 16.49
N ILE A 13 -0.31 14.94 16.52
CA ILE A 13 1.10 14.63 16.26
C ILE A 13 1.42 15.23 14.89
N ARG A 14 2.04 16.43 14.88
CA ARG A 14 2.62 17.02 13.68
C ARG A 14 3.87 16.20 13.34
N ARG A 15 3.69 15.16 12.53
CA ARG A 15 4.81 14.39 11.99
C ARG A 15 5.40 15.16 10.80
N ASN A 16 6.58 15.74 11.00
CA ASN A 16 7.44 16.21 9.92
C ASN A 16 7.98 14.98 9.17
N GLY A 17 7.23 14.50 8.19
CA GLY A 17 7.61 13.37 7.34
C GLY A 17 7.88 13.83 5.90
N GLU A 18 8.58 14.94 5.72
CA GLU A 18 9.13 15.28 4.41
C GLU A 18 10.44 14.49 4.23
N ASP A 19 10.38 13.36 3.54
CA ASP A 19 11.57 12.71 2.99
C ASP A 19 12.24 13.71 2.03
N ALA A 20 13.33 14.33 2.48
CA ALA A 20 14.05 15.37 1.76
C ALA A 20 14.66 14.90 0.42
N VAL A 21 14.60 13.60 0.13
CA VAL A 21 15.17 12.98 -1.09
C VAL A 21 14.21 13.09 -2.28
N LEU A 22 12.92 13.33 -2.06
CA LEU A 22 11.95 13.42 -3.15
C LEU A 22 11.72 14.89 -3.51
N GLY A 23 12.44 15.37 -4.53
CA GLY A 23 12.19 16.68 -5.15
C GLY A 23 10.69 16.95 -5.38
N ARG A 24 10.28 18.22 -5.30
CA ARG A 24 8.86 18.65 -5.35
C ARG A 24 8.05 17.83 -6.36
N THR A 25 7.25 16.89 -5.85
CA THR A 25 6.48 15.99 -6.71
C THR A 25 5.34 16.78 -7.33
N HIS A 26 5.33 16.89 -8.65
CA HIS A 26 4.26 17.56 -9.39
C HIS A 26 3.04 16.65 -9.50
N PHE A 27 2.00 16.98 -8.74
CA PHE A 27 0.71 16.30 -8.81
C PHE A 27 -0.21 16.92 -9.85
N ARG A 28 -1.05 16.08 -10.48
CA ARG A 28 -2.21 16.55 -11.24
C ARG A 28 -3.27 17.15 -10.31
N PRO A 29 -4.22 17.95 -10.84
CA PRO A 29 -5.36 18.42 -10.08
C PRO A 29 -6.08 17.29 -9.35
N GLN A 30 -6.59 17.60 -8.17
CA GLN A 30 -7.31 16.65 -7.34
C GLN A 30 -8.58 16.19 -8.05
N THR A 31 -8.82 14.88 -8.05
CA THR A 31 -10.03 14.26 -8.59
C THR A 31 -10.87 13.76 -7.42
N THR A 32 -12.18 13.92 -7.51
CA THR A 32 -13.14 13.41 -6.52
C THR A 32 -13.88 12.23 -7.11
N LEU A 33 -13.97 11.15 -6.33
CA LEU A 33 -14.75 9.97 -6.63
C LEU A 33 -15.76 9.79 -5.49
N SER A 34 -17.05 9.88 -5.81
CA SER A 34 -18.11 9.50 -4.87
C SER A 34 -18.41 8.02 -5.03
N THR A 35 -18.33 7.27 -3.93
CA THR A 35 -18.91 5.91 -3.89
C THR A 35 -20.14 5.92 -3.00
N LEU A 36 -21.20 5.25 -3.45
CA LEU A 36 -22.36 5.00 -2.61
C LEU A 36 -22.02 3.81 -1.71
N GLY A 37 -21.83 4.06 -0.41
CA GLY A 37 -21.92 3.01 0.60
C GLY A 37 -23.37 2.58 0.78
N ASP A 38 -23.60 1.53 1.58
CA ASP A 38 -24.94 0.96 1.78
C ASP A 38 -25.98 2.01 2.24
N ARG A 39 -25.57 3.12 2.87
CA ARG A 39 -26.43 4.24 3.32
C ARG A 39 -25.76 5.62 3.41
N GLU A 40 -24.54 5.77 2.90
CA GLU A 40 -23.74 6.99 3.08
C GLU A 40 -22.95 7.31 1.81
N GLU A 41 -22.74 8.60 1.55
CA GLU A 41 -21.87 9.04 0.47
C GLU A 41 -20.44 9.12 1.01
N LEU A 42 -19.53 8.38 0.35
CA LEU A 42 -18.11 8.43 0.63
C LEU A 42 -17.44 9.28 -0.43
N GLU A 43 -16.80 10.38 -0.01
CA GLU A 43 -16.06 11.25 -0.91
C GLU A 43 -14.57 10.90 -0.85
N LEU A 44 -14.04 10.35 -1.93
CA LEU A 44 -12.63 10.04 -2.06
C LEU A 44 -11.95 11.08 -2.93
N ARG A 45 -11.07 11.86 -2.33
CA ARG A 45 -10.29 12.91 -2.98
C ARG A 45 -8.89 12.39 -3.22
N PHE A 46 -8.43 12.35 -4.47
CA PHE A 46 -7.10 11.83 -4.78
C PHE A 46 -6.33 12.69 -5.75
N ARG A 47 -5.02 12.55 -5.71
CA ARG A 47 -4.07 13.13 -6.66
C ARG A 47 -3.06 12.09 -7.06
N ARG A 48 -2.62 12.16 -8.32
CA ARG A 48 -1.63 11.25 -8.90
C ARG A 48 -0.48 12.05 -9.49
N SER A 49 0.75 11.68 -9.17
CA SER A 49 1.94 12.30 -9.74
C SER A 49 2.11 11.89 -11.20
N ARG A 50 2.99 12.59 -11.92
CA ARG A 50 3.52 12.09 -13.18
C ARG A 50 4.43 10.89 -12.91
N TRP A 51 4.59 10.04 -13.92
CA TRP A 51 5.66 9.04 -13.93
C TRP A 51 7.01 9.75 -13.82
N ARG A 52 7.86 9.27 -12.94
CA ARG A 52 9.24 9.72 -12.73
C ARG A 52 10.15 8.50 -12.88
N GLY A 53 11.16 8.60 -13.73
CA GLY A 53 12.31 7.70 -13.69
C GLY A 53 13.42 8.35 -12.88
N ASP A 54 14.23 7.53 -12.22
CA ASP A 54 15.50 7.98 -11.67
C ASP A 54 16.54 8.04 -12.81
N PRO A 55 17.22 9.17 -13.05
CA PRO A 55 18.26 9.25 -14.07
C PRO A 55 19.40 8.24 -13.85
N ASP A 56 19.73 7.92 -12.61
CA ASP A 56 20.81 7.01 -12.24
C ASP A 56 20.33 5.54 -12.32
N HIS A 57 19.01 5.33 -12.23
CA HIS A 57 18.36 4.02 -12.30
C HIS A 57 17.15 4.05 -13.26
N PRO A 58 17.36 4.20 -14.57
CA PRO A 58 16.28 4.42 -15.54
C PRO A 58 15.39 3.19 -15.77
N GLY A 59 15.76 2.04 -15.20
CA GLY A 59 15.05 0.78 -15.36
C GLY A 59 13.71 0.70 -14.62
N VAL A 60 13.39 1.64 -13.74
CA VAL A 60 12.09 1.67 -13.05
C VAL A 60 11.52 3.08 -13.09
N ARG A 61 10.27 3.20 -13.56
CA ARG A 61 9.47 4.41 -13.39
C ARG A 61 8.52 4.24 -12.23
N GLU A 62 8.37 5.28 -11.42
CA GLU A 62 7.42 5.31 -10.31
C GLU A 62 6.45 6.48 -10.43
N ARG A 63 5.27 6.34 -9.83
CA ARG A 63 4.38 7.46 -9.53
C ARG A 63 3.65 7.23 -8.23
N LEU A 64 3.32 8.33 -7.56
CA LEU A 64 2.60 8.34 -6.30
C LEU A 64 1.12 8.64 -6.52
N LEU A 65 0.27 7.90 -5.84
CA LEU A 65 -1.14 8.21 -5.67
C LEU A 65 -1.39 8.50 -4.18
N GLU A 66 -1.90 9.68 -3.89
CA GLU A 66 -2.29 10.08 -2.54
C GLU A 66 -3.79 10.38 -2.52
N ALA A 67 -4.48 9.88 -1.51
CA ALA A 67 -5.92 10.07 -1.37
C ALA A 67 -6.34 10.35 0.07
N THR A 68 -7.39 11.15 0.23
CA THR A 68 -8.11 11.36 1.49
C THR A 68 -9.56 10.93 1.33
N LEU A 69 -10.06 10.16 2.28
CA LEU A 69 -11.44 9.76 2.39
C LEU A 69 -12.17 10.73 3.32
N HIS A 70 -13.30 11.25 2.87
CA HIS A 70 -14.19 12.10 3.62
C HIS A 70 -15.58 11.46 3.75
N VAL A 71 -16.18 11.60 4.93
CA VAL A 71 -17.54 11.14 5.25
C VAL A 71 -18.25 12.31 5.92
N ASP A 72 -19.37 12.75 5.36
CA ASP A 72 -20.11 13.94 5.81
C ASP A 72 -19.22 15.18 5.96
N GLY A 73 -18.25 15.34 5.04
CA GLY A 73 -17.25 16.42 5.06
C GLY A 73 -16.09 16.24 6.05
N CYS A 74 -16.16 15.27 6.98
CA CYS A 74 -15.09 14.97 7.91
C CYS A 74 -14.01 14.08 7.28
N HIS A 75 -12.73 14.38 7.53
CA HIS A 75 -11.61 13.53 7.09
C HIS A 75 -11.58 12.22 7.89
N ALA A 76 -11.91 11.12 7.21
CA ALA A 76 -12.07 9.80 7.80
C ALA A 76 -10.84 8.91 7.59
N GLY A 77 -10.02 9.15 6.57
CA GLY A 77 -8.83 8.32 6.31
C GLY A 77 -7.92 8.85 5.21
N SER A 78 -6.70 8.35 5.17
CA SER A 78 -5.69 8.69 4.16
C SER A 78 -5.02 7.44 3.60
N PHE A 79 -4.70 7.50 2.30
CA PHE A 79 -4.08 6.41 1.56
C PHE A 79 -2.91 6.96 0.75
N LYS A 80 -1.81 6.21 0.71
CA LYS A 80 -0.68 6.42 -0.17
C LYS A 80 -0.37 5.11 -0.87
N LEU A 81 -0.39 5.16 -2.20
CA LEU A 81 -0.01 4.05 -3.07
C LEU A 81 1.17 4.49 -3.93
N THR A 82 2.05 3.55 -4.23
CA THR A 82 3.12 3.72 -5.21
C THR A 82 2.89 2.76 -6.36
N GLU A 83 2.80 3.29 -7.57
CA GLU A 83 2.83 2.50 -8.78
C GLU A 83 4.27 2.47 -9.30
N MET A 84 4.83 1.28 -9.44
CA MET A 84 6.15 1.03 -10.00
C MET A 84 5.98 0.28 -11.32
N ARG A 85 6.64 0.77 -12.36
CA ARG A 85 6.72 0.13 -13.66
C ARG A 85 8.19 -0.18 -13.93
N PRO A 86 8.63 -1.41 -13.68
CA PRO A 86 9.88 -1.91 -14.22
C PRO A 86 9.83 -1.82 -15.75
N GLU A 87 10.90 -1.31 -16.37
CA GLU A 87 11.04 -1.30 -17.82
C GLU A 87 11.29 -2.72 -18.33
N PRO A 88 10.92 -3.02 -19.59
CA PRO A 88 11.26 -4.30 -20.20
C PRO A 88 12.77 -4.58 -20.08
N LEU A 89 13.13 -5.84 -19.79
CA LEU A 89 14.51 -6.33 -19.72
C LEU A 89 15.34 -5.75 -18.56
N ILE A 90 14.73 -5.08 -17.57
CA ILE A 90 15.45 -4.80 -16.32
C ILE A 90 15.72 -6.12 -15.59
N SER A 91 16.99 -6.36 -15.28
CA SER A 91 17.39 -7.53 -14.48
C SER A 91 16.99 -7.38 -13.02
N ASN A 92 16.81 -8.50 -12.32
CA ASN A 92 16.53 -8.52 -10.88
C ASN A 92 17.57 -7.74 -10.06
N ARG A 93 18.86 -7.80 -10.45
CA ARG A 93 19.93 -7.03 -9.81
C ARG A 93 19.74 -5.53 -9.99
N GLN A 94 19.42 -5.06 -11.19
CA GLN A 94 19.18 -3.64 -11.44
C GLN A 94 17.95 -3.12 -10.68
N PHE A 95 16.93 -3.98 -10.49
CA PHE A 95 15.77 -3.64 -9.68
C PHE A 95 16.13 -3.49 -8.19
N ILE A 96 16.97 -4.38 -7.66
CA ILE A 96 17.54 -4.25 -6.31
C ILE A 96 18.36 -2.96 -6.18
N ASP A 97 19.27 -2.69 -7.11
CA ASP A 97 20.13 -1.51 -7.09
C ASP A 97 19.28 -0.21 -7.09
N TRP A 98 18.19 -0.19 -7.87
CA TRP A 98 17.21 0.90 -7.85
C TRP A 98 16.52 1.06 -6.48
N ALA A 99 16.10 -0.07 -5.89
CA ALA A 99 15.38 -0.06 -4.62
C ALA A 99 16.26 0.39 -3.45
N ASP A 100 17.52 -0.08 -3.42
CA ASP A 100 18.53 0.28 -2.42
C ASP A 100 18.85 1.78 -2.44
N ALA A 101 18.94 2.38 -3.63
CA ALA A 101 19.18 3.81 -3.80
C ALA A 101 18.06 4.70 -3.20
N LEU A 102 16.83 4.18 -3.09
CA LEU A 102 15.68 4.95 -2.60
C LEU A 102 15.47 4.86 -1.09
N SER A 103 15.40 3.65 -0.52
CA SER A 103 15.19 3.47 0.93
C SER A 103 15.32 2.01 1.38
N ALA A 104 15.57 1.83 2.69
CA ALA A 104 15.53 0.51 3.34
C ALA A 104 14.19 -0.25 3.17
N GLY A 105 13.06 0.46 3.14
CA GLY A 105 11.75 -0.17 2.90
C GLY A 105 11.56 -0.64 1.46
N ARG A 106 12.20 0.04 0.50
CA ARG A 106 12.16 -0.33 -0.92
C ARG A 106 13.01 -1.55 -1.21
N ILE A 107 14.21 -1.63 -0.64
CA ILE A 107 15.04 -2.84 -0.77
C ILE A 107 14.33 -4.07 -0.19
N GLU A 108 13.71 -3.95 0.98
CA GLU A 108 12.94 -5.05 1.57
C GLU A 108 11.79 -5.50 0.64
N LEU A 109 11.03 -4.54 0.08
CA LEU A 109 9.98 -4.85 -0.90
C LEU A 109 10.56 -5.58 -2.13
N ALA A 110 11.69 -5.13 -2.65
CA ALA A 110 12.32 -5.72 -3.83
C ALA A 110 12.79 -7.15 -3.54
N GLU A 111 13.42 -7.39 -2.40
CA GLU A 111 13.85 -8.73 -1.95
C GLU A 111 12.65 -9.68 -1.85
N VAL A 112 11.57 -9.26 -1.18
CA VAL A 112 10.35 -10.07 -1.04
C VAL A 112 9.74 -10.40 -2.40
N ILE A 113 9.66 -9.44 -3.31
CA ILE A 113 9.12 -9.73 -4.66
C ILE A 113 10.00 -10.75 -5.36
N LEU A 114 11.32 -10.56 -5.36
CA LEU A 114 12.25 -11.40 -6.11
C LEU A 114 12.39 -12.81 -5.53
N GLU A 115 12.30 -12.98 -4.21
CA GLU A 115 12.33 -14.30 -3.56
C GLU A 115 11.13 -15.17 -3.94
N HIS A 116 9.95 -14.57 -4.14
CA HIS A 116 8.71 -15.32 -4.36
C HIS A 116 8.23 -15.37 -5.81
N TRP A 117 8.91 -14.68 -6.73
CA TRP A 117 8.60 -14.64 -8.16
C TRP A 117 9.62 -15.37 -9.03
N GLU A 118 10.16 -16.50 -8.55
CA GLU A 118 11.20 -17.29 -9.25
C GLU A 118 10.83 -17.76 -10.67
N ASN A 119 9.54 -17.87 -11.00
CA ASN A 119 9.08 -18.29 -12.34
C ASN A 119 9.06 -17.15 -13.37
N VAL A 120 9.33 -15.93 -12.93
CA VAL A 120 9.49 -14.77 -13.80
C VAL A 120 11.00 -14.59 -13.99
N SER A 121 11.45 -14.73 -15.25
CA SER A 121 12.87 -14.59 -15.61
C SER A 121 13.46 -13.29 -15.08
N ASP A 122 12.69 -12.22 -15.16
CA ASP A 122 13.05 -10.89 -14.67
C ASP A 122 11.80 -10.17 -14.16
N VAL A 123 11.90 -9.40 -13.07
CA VAL A 123 10.79 -8.58 -12.51
C VAL A 123 10.04 -7.74 -13.56
N SER A 124 10.66 -7.45 -14.70
CA SER A 124 10.01 -6.84 -15.86
C SER A 124 8.79 -7.60 -16.38
N ASP A 125 8.73 -8.92 -16.23
CA ASP A 125 7.58 -9.74 -16.67
C ASP A 125 6.41 -9.63 -15.69
N CYS A 126 6.65 -9.17 -14.45
CA CYS A 126 5.57 -8.92 -13.51
C CYS A 126 4.67 -7.79 -13.99
N GLY A 127 5.12 -6.85 -14.83
CA GLY A 127 4.36 -5.66 -15.21
C GLY A 127 4.28 -4.62 -14.07
N THR A 128 3.21 -3.83 -14.02
CA THR A 128 3.12 -2.73 -13.03
C THR A 128 2.86 -3.28 -11.63
N ILE A 129 3.74 -2.95 -10.68
CA ILE A 129 3.62 -3.30 -9.27
C ILE A 129 2.94 -2.12 -8.57
N LEU A 130 1.84 -2.37 -7.88
CA LEU A 130 1.14 -1.42 -7.04
C LEU A 130 1.43 -1.73 -5.59
N GLU A 131 2.11 -0.84 -4.88
CA GLU A 131 2.34 -0.97 -3.45
C GLU A 131 1.36 -0.07 -2.67
N LEU A 132 0.64 -0.63 -1.71
CA LEU A 132 -0.10 0.15 -0.71
C LEU A 132 0.83 0.54 0.44
N THR A 133 1.54 1.65 0.24
CA THR A 133 2.65 2.09 1.11
C THR A 133 2.19 2.55 2.49
N ARG A 134 1.13 3.38 2.56
CA ARG A 134 0.61 3.88 3.85
C ARG A 134 -0.90 3.97 3.82
N VAL A 135 -1.49 3.59 4.93
CA VAL A 135 -2.92 3.70 5.18
C VAL A 135 -3.12 4.19 6.60
N TRP A 136 -4.06 5.12 6.76
CA TRP A 136 -4.57 5.50 8.05
C TRP A 136 -6.08 5.69 7.97
N MET A 137 -6.78 5.32 9.03
CA MET A 137 -8.21 5.57 9.16
C MET A 137 -8.53 5.98 10.60
N CYS A 138 -9.40 6.98 10.73
CA CYS A 138 -9.90 7.41 12.02
C CYS A 138 -10.78 6.30 12.63
N PRO A 139 -10.56 5.90 13.90
CA PRO A 139 -11.30 4.79 14.51
C PRO A 139 -12.82 4.98 14.56
N SER A 140 -13.33 6.21 14.68
CA SER A 140 -14.77 6.47 14.63
C SER A 140 -15.37 6.17 13.25
N PHE A 141 -14.53 6.15 12.22
CA PHE A 141 -14.92 5.87 10.84
C PHE A 141 -14.51 4.48 10.35
N SER A 142 -13.71 3.72 11.10
CA SER A 142 -13.16 2.42 10.67
C SER A 142 -14.17 1.28 10.60
N ASN A 143 -15.40 1.50 11.08
CA ASN A 143 -16.45 0.49 11.06
C ASN A 143 -17.08 0.34 9.66
N GLY A 144 -17.63 -0.85 9.40
CA GLY A 144 -18.32 -1.15 8.15
C GLY A 144 -17.37 -1.41 6.98
N ARG A 145 -17.82 -1.06 5.76
CA ARG A 145 -17.10 -1.36 4.50
C ARG A 145 -16.32 -0.16 3.94
N ARG A 146 -16.26 0.96 4.65
CA ARG A 146 -15.67 2.22 4.16
C ARG A 146 -14.21 2.08 3.73
N PHE A 147 -13.38 1.46 4.56
CA PHE A 147 -11.99 1.17 4.20
C PHE A 147 -11.92 0.35 2.91
N ALA A 148 -12.67 -0.75 2.86
CA ALA A 148 -12.68 -1.65 1.72
C ALA A 148 -13.14 -0.95 0.43
N LEU A 149 -14.21 -0.16 0.50
CA LEU A 149 -14.72 0.61 -0.65
C LEU A 149 -13.69 1.61 -1.15
N ALA A 150 -13.11 2.41 -0.25
CA ALA A 150 -12.09 3.40 -0.62
C ALA A 150 -10.82 2.74 -1.18
N ALA A 151 -10.29 1.72 -0.51
CA ALA A 151 -9.08 1.05 -0.92
C ALA A 151 -9.25 0.31 -2.25
N ASN A 152 -10.35 -0.43 -2.45
CA ASN A 152 -10.62 -1.08 -3.73
C ASN A 152 -10.79 -0.06 -4.86
N ALA A 153 -11.52 1.05 -4.62
CA ALA A 153 -11.64 2.12 -5.61
C ALA A 153 -10.26 2.67 -6.04
N LEU A 154 -9.32 2.86 -5.11
CA LEU A 154 -7.96 3.29 -5.43
C LEU A 154 -7.14 2.23 -6.17
N VAL A 155 -7.28 0.97 -5.79
CA VAL A 155 -6.63 -0.16 -6.46
C VAL A 155 -7.13 -0.28 -7.90
N ASP A 156 -8.42 -0.06 -8.13
CA ASP A 156 -9.07 -0.12 -9.45
C ASP A 156 -8.68 1.05 -10.35
N LEU A 157 -8.25 2.20 -9.80
CA LEU A 157 -7.66 3.28 -10.59
C LEU A 157 -6.33 2.88 -11.26
N SER A 158 -5.72 1.78 -10.82
CA SER A 158 -4.47 1.25 -11.35
C SER A 158 -4.75 0.04 -12.24
N THR A 159 -5.52 0.26 -13.32
CA THR A 159 -6.00 -0.80 -14.23
C THR A 159 -4.88 -1.62 -14.88
N GLU A 160 -3.70 -1.02 -15.04
CA GLU A 160 -2.52 -1.67 -15.62
C GLU A 160 -1.70 -2.47 -14.61
N ARG A 161 -2.06 -2.44 -13.31
CA ARG A 161 -1.34 -3.19 -12.28
C ARG A 161 -1.38 -4.68 -12.59
N SER A 162 -0.34 -5.37 -12.19
CA SER A 162 -0.26 -6.81 -12.27
C SER A 162 -0.17 -7.45 -10.91
N LEU A 163 0.53 -6.76 -10.01
CA LEU A 163 0.78 -7.19 -8.66
C LEU A 163 0.39 -6.07 -7.71
N LEU A 164 -0.45 -6.37 -6.72
CA LEU A 164 -0.65 -5.53 -5.53
C LEU A 164 0.22 -6.10 -4.42
N VAL A 165 1.03 -5.26 -3.77
CA VAL A 165 1.84 -5.63 -2.60
C VAL A 165 1.53 -4.67 -1.45
N LEU A 166 1.55 -5.17 -0.23
CA LEU A 166 1.46 -4.35 0.98
C LEU A 166 2.18 -5.03 2.15
N LYS A 167 2.54 -4.23 3.14
CA LYS A 167 3.02 -4.73 4.44
C LYS A 167 2.02 -4.38 5.53
N ALA A 168 1.57 -5.37 6.28
CA ALA A 168 0.65 -5.21 7.41
C ALA A 168 1.37 -4.68 8.65
N PHE A 169 1.91 -3.46 8.59
CA PHE A 169 2.65 -2.86 9.68
C PHE A 169 1.82 -1.81 10.44
N PRO A 170 1.52 -2.00 11.74
CA PRO A 170 0.81 -0.99 12.52
C PRO A 170 1.72 0.21 12.83
N LEU A 171 1.34 1.39 12.32
CA LEU A 171 2.16 2.62 12.35
C LEU A 171 2.47 3.14 13.76
N GLU A 172 1.70 2.73 14.76
CA GLU A 172 1.92 3.07 16.17
C GLU A 172 3.19 2.44 16.77
N TYR A 173 3.78 1.44 16.11
CA TYR A 173 5.01 0.76 16.54
C TYR A 173 6.24 1.15 15.70
N GLU A 174 6.16 2.21 14.88
CA GLU A 174 7.35 2.82 14.28
C GLU A 174 8.26 3.38 15.39
N GLY A 175 9.33 2.65 15.75
CA GLY A 175 10.29 3.05 16.79
C GLY A 175 10.93 1.86 17.54
N LYS A 176 11.73 2.15 18.59
CA LYS A 176 12.33 1.10 19.44
C LYS A 176 11.26 0.39 20.24
N ALA A 177 10.87 -0.82 19.82
CA ALA A 177 10.00 -1.69 20.57
C ALA A 177 10.75 -2.31 21.77
N SER A 178 10.24 -2.13 22.98
CA SER A 178 10.51 -3.02 24.11
C SER A 178 9.84 -4.39 23.90
N ALA A 179 10.34 -5.43 24.57
CA ALA A 179 9.81 -6.81 24.47
C ALA A 179 8.30 -6.93 24.79
N GLN A 180 7.74 -6.01 25.58
CA GLN A 180 6.30 -5.96 25.87
C GLN A 180 5.47 -5.57 24.63
N TYR A 181 6.05 -4.82 23.70
CA TYR A 181 5.37 -4.39 22.48
C TYR A 181 5.33 -5.48 21.41
N GLU A 182 6.27 -6.43 21.40
CA GLU A 182 6.33 -7.49 20.40
C GLU A 182 5.03 -8.29 20.32
N ARG A 183 4.50 -8.76 21.46
CA ARG A 183 3.23 -9.50 21.48
C ARG A 183 2.05 -8.66 20.97
N SER A 184 2.03 -7.37 21.30
CA SER A 184 0.97 -6.46 20.86
C SER A 184 1.07 -6.16 19.37
N LEU A 185 2.30 -5.98 18.87
CA LEU A 185 2.63 -5.80 17.46
C LEU A 185 2.20 -7.02 16.64
N THR A 186 2.60 -8.23 17.04
CA THR A 186 2.20 -9.47 16.36
C THR A 186 0.68 -9.60 16.29
N ARG A 187 -0.02 -9.42 17.42
CA ARG A 187 -1.49 -9.50 17.45
C ARG A 187 -2.14 -8.48 16.51
N ARG A 188 -1.63 -7.25 16.44
CA ARG A 188 -2.19 -6.21 15.56
C ARG A 188 -1.84 -6.46 14.10
N ARG A 189 -0.62 -6.90 13.78
CA ARG A 189 -0.21 -7.34 12.44
C ARG A 189 -1.15 -8.42 11.92
N GLU A 190 -1.36 -9.48 12.68
CA GLU A 190 -2.29 -10.56 12.29
C GLU A 190 -3.72 -10.06 12.06
N ALA A 191 -4.19 -9.14 12.91
CA ALA A 191 -5.52 -8.53 12.73
C ALA A 191 -5.60 -7.72 11.43
N MET A 192 -4.56 -6.94 11.11
CA MET A 192 -4.44 -6.21 9.85
C MET A 192 -4.38 -7.17 8.66
N MET A 193 -3.60 -8.25 8.74
CA MET A 193 -3.52 -9.24 7.66
C MET A 193 -4.88 -9.90 7.39
N ARG A 194 -5.61 -10.30 8.44
CA ARG A 194 -6.99 -10.82 8.28
C ARG A 194 -7.90 -9.79 7.63
N HIS A 195 -7.79 -8.53 8.02
CA HIS A 195 -8.57 -7.44 7.45
C HIS A 195 -8.24 -7.20 5.97
N TYR A 196 -6.96 -7.12 5.60
CA TYR A 196 -6.55 -6.90 4.22
C TYR A 196 -6.91 -8.09 3.33
N ARG A 197 -6.77 -9.33 3.83
CA ARG A 197 -7.23 -10.52 3.11
C ARG A 197 -8.73 -10.44 2.78
N SER A 198 -9.57 -10.08 3.75
CA SER A 198 -11.02 -10.03 3.53
C SER A 198 -11.46 -8.83 2.68
N THR A 199 -10.72 -7.72 2.70
CA THR A 199 -11.11 -6.47 2.04
C THR A 199 -10.50 -6.28 0.66
N LEU A 200 -9.25 -6.69 0.46
CA LEU A 200 -8.47 -6.47 -0.77
C LEU A 200 -8.16 -7.78 -1.51
N GLY A 201 -8.55 -8.93 -0.96
CA GLY A 201 -8.27 -10.23 -1.56
C GLY A 201 -6.79 -10.61 -1.57
N VAL A 202 -5.96 -9.96 -0.74
CA VAL A 202 -4.53 -10.27 -0.64
C VAL A 202 -4.27 -11.54 0.19
N ALA A 203 -3.23 -12.28 -0.18
CA ALA A 203 -2.71 -13.41 0.57
C ALA A 203 -1.32 -13.05 1.14
N PRO A 204 -0.91 -13.60 2.30
CA PRO A 204 0.46 -13.46 2.77
C PRO A 204 1.40 -14.13 1.78
N PHE A 205 2.61 -13.58 1.67
CA PHE A 205 3.73 -14.31 1.04
C PHE A 205 4.01 -15.61 1.82
N PRO A 206 4.54 -16.66 1.17
CA PRO A 206 4.91 -17.87 1.89
C PRO A 206 6.16 -17.64 2.75
N GLY A 207 6.31 -18.46 3.80
CA GLY A 207 7.46 -18.39 4.69
C GLY A 207 7.52 -17.13 5.56
N ARG A 208 8.75 -16.68 5.84
CA ARG A 208 9.02 -15.64 6.82
C ARG A 208 8.44 -14.27 6.44
N ASP A 209 8.41 -13.94 5.16
CA ASP A 209 7.90 -12.63 4.72
C ASP A 209 6.41 -12.47 5.01
N GLY A 210 5.65 -13.57 4.87
CA GLY A 210 4.26 -13.63 5.30
C GLY A 210 4.10 -13.37 6.80
N ASP A 211 4.94 -13.99 7.62
CA ASP A 211 4.96 -13.80 9.09
C ASP A 211 5.36 -12.35 9.47
N ASP A 212 6.23 -11.74 8.68
CA ASP A 212 6.63 -10.33 8.79
C ASP A 212 5.57 -9.36 8.25
N GLY A 213 4.47 -9.90 7.71
CA GLY A 213 3.25 -9.18 7.36
C GLY A 213 3.19 -8.75 5.90
N TRP A 214 4.11 -9.19 5.05
CA TRP A 214 4.04 -8.96 3.62
C TRP A 214 2.89 -9.75 3.00
N MET A 215 2.13 -9.09 2.14
CA MET A 215 0.98 -9.67 1.45
C MET A 215 0.93 -9.22 0.00
N TYR A 216 0.32 -10.04 -0.85
CA TYR A 216 0.18 -9.78 -2.27
C TYR A 216 -1.18 -10.19 -2.84
N ALA A 217 -1.53 -9.61 -3.99
CA ALA A 217 -2.60 -10.10 -4.86
C ALA A 217 -2.18 -9.94 -6.33
N ILE A 218 -2.37 -11.00 -7.11
CA ILE A 218 -2.18 -10.97 -8.57
C ILE A 218 -3.47 -10.49 -9.23
N ARG A 219 -3.37 -9.71 -10.31
CA ARG A 219 -4.57 -9.30 -11.09
C ARG A 219 -5.26 -10.57 -11.65
N PRO A 220 -6.58 -10.77 -11.43
CA PRO A 220 -7.25 -12.04 -11.76
C PRO A 220 -7.19 -12.48 -13.23
N ASP A 221 -7.06 -11.53 -14.16
CA ASP A 221 -6.96 -11.72 -15.61
C ASP A 221 -5.52 -12.00 -16.09
N LEU A 222 -4.52 -11.78 -15.25
CA LEU A 222 -3.16 -12.22 -15.53
C LEU A 222 -3.09 -13.73 -15.32
N ARG A 223 -3.24 -14.44 -16.44
CA ARG A 223 -2.77 -15.82 -16.54
C ARG A 223 -1.25 -15.80 -16.47
N LEU A 224 -0.70 -15.76 -15.26
CA LEU A 224 0.65 -16.28 -15.06
C LEU A 224 0.60 -17.71 -15.57
N SER A 225 1.43 -18.04 -16.55
CA SER A 225 1.59 -19.39 -17.07
C SER A 225 1.73 -20.33 -15.89
N SER A 226 0.64 -21.03 -15.57
CA SER A 226 0.45 -21.67 -14.28
C SER A 226 1.36 -22.87 -14.24
N ASN A 227 2.40 -22.80 -13.42
CA ASN A 227 3.08 -24.00 -12.98
C ASN A 227 2.36 -24.49 -11.72
N THR A 228 1.44 -25.42 -11.94
CA THR A 228 0.92 -26.41 -11.01
C THR A 228 1.97 -26.79 -9.96
N GLY A 229 1.86 -26.32 -8.71
CA GLY A 229 2.84 -26.73 -7.70
C GLY A 229 2.87 -26.07 -6.33
N ILE A 230 1.98 -25.14 -5.97
CA ILE A 230 1.90 -24.66 -4.57
C ILE A 230 0.70 -25.31 -3.91
N GLY A 231 1.00 -26.27 -3.03
CA GLY A 231 0.04 -27.14 -2.36
C GLY A 231 -0.97 -26.39 -1.50
N GLN A 232 -2.17 -26.96 -1.48
CA GLN A 232 -3.20 -26.70 -0.45
C GLN A 232 -2.74 -27.19 0.92
#